data_AF-A0A815W9Z3-F1
#
_entry.id   AF-A0A815W9Z3-F1
#
_cell.length_a   1.000
_cell.length_b   1.000
_cell.length_c   1.000
_cell.angle_alpha   90.00
_cell.angle_beta   90.00
_cell.angle_gamma   90.00
#
_symmetry.space_group_name_H-M   'P 1'
#
loop_
_entity.id
_entity.type
_entity.pdbx_description
1 polymer ?
#
loop_
_entity_poly.entity_id
_entity_poly.type
_entity_poly.pdbx_seq_one_letter_code
_entity_poly.pdbx_strand_id
1 'polypeptide(L)'
;MGDRVNLTDSVQVLFEIEADHKVVTTKPFADISTISYFPSESEVLFMLGSIFCLDNIICGDDQMWVIHMTLSSDEEHALREVLTDMKNSNGNGETSLRSLGKLLWNMGMLDLADKYYRRFVNEISLNDPLRMTLFEELGNIASQKGDYDKSIEWHKKALDVQRKNEIDEIIAYKSIIAETLPPEHRNSALEKQIAECQDQLELDLGWSHLADQDMSIVAYYCLYNNKTLTVLNLENNQIGDKGARSLADAIKHNKTLKELRLLDYTISLNVKKQLKIQDGRIWC
;
A
#
# COMPACT_ATOMS: atom_id res chain seq x y z
N MET A 1 16.28 50.86 11.92
CA MET A 1 16.26 50.66 13.38
C MET A 1 15.06 49.77 13.66
N GLY A 2 15.30 48.49 13.92
CA GLY A 2 14.24 47.51 14.13
C GLY A 2 13.70 47.64 15.55
N ASP A 3 12.38 47.81 15.65
CA ASP A 3 11.68 47.84 16.92
C ASP A 3 11.75 46.47 17.60
N ARG A 4 12.21 46.49 18.86
CA ARG A 4 12.24 45.35 19.76
C ARG A 4 10.79 44.98 20.11
N VAL A 5 10.35 43.79 19.75
CA VAL A 5 9.13 43.19 20.28
C VAL A 5 9.32 43.03 21.79
N ASN A 6 8.43 43.63 22.59
CA ASN A 6 8.39 43.49 24.04
C ASN A 6 8.11 42.02 24.40
N LEU A 7 9.03 41.40 25.14
CA LEU A 7 8.97 40.04 25.67
C LEU A 7 8.11 39.96 26.97
N THR A 8 6.98 40.66 27.06
CA THR A 8 6.22 40.79 28.34
C THR A 8 4.94 39.97 28.43
N ASP A 9 4.60 39.16 27.43
CA ASP A 9 3.37 38.32 27.45
C ASP A 9 3.65 36.84 27.73
N SER A 10 4.86 36.48 28.19
CA SER A 10 5.17 35.09 28.54
C SER A 10 4.60 34.75 29.91
N VAL A 11 3.67 33.81 29.95
CA VAL A 11 3.13 33.23 31.18
C VAL A 11 4.00 32.05 31.61
N GLN A 12 4.34 31.97 32.89
CA GLN A 12 5.07 30.82 33.42
C GLN A 12 4.11 29.67 33.66
N VAL A 13 4.43 28.50 33.10
CA VAL A 13 3.65 27.28 33.27
C VAL A 13 4.57 26.19 33.80
N LEU A 14 4.18 25.57 34.91
CA LEU A 14 4.81 24.40 35.49
C LEU A 14 3.93 23.19 35.24
N PHE A 15 4.50 22.15 34.63
CA PHE A 15 3.86 20.85 34.51
C PHE A 15 4.36 19.96 35.63
N GLU A 16 3.45 19.50 36.49
CA GLU A 16 3.72 18.46 37.48
C GLU A 16 3.11 17.15 37.00
N ILE A 17 3.98 16.18 36.70
CA ILE A 17 3.58 14.89 36.17
C ILE A 17 3.77 13.83 37.26
N GLU A 18 2.69 13.22 37.73
CA GLU A 18 2.74 12.05 38.59
C GLU A 18 2.87 10.79 37.73
N ALA A 19 3.99 10.08 37.88
CA ALA A 19 4.30 8.86 37.16
C ALA A 19 4.75 7.76 38.13
N ASP A 20 3.80 7.18 38.88
CA ASP A 20 4.09 6.06 39.77
C ASP A 20 4.16 4.74 38.99
N HIS A 21 5.39 4.23 38.81
CA HIS A 21 5.69 2.93 38.20
C HIS A 21 5.08 1.72 38.92
N LYS A 22 4.50 1.89 40.11
CA LYS A 22 3.75 0.85 40.83
C LYS A 22 2.28 0.82 40.44
N VAL A 23 1.75 1.91 39.86
CA VAL A 23 0.35 2.08 39.46
C VAL A 23 0.20 1.97 37.94
N VAL A 24 1.23 2.36 37.19
CA VAL A 24 1.23 2.44 35.71
C VAL A 24 2.25 1.45 35.13
N THR A 25 1.82 0.62 34.17
CA THR A 25 2.70 -0.31 33.42
C THR A 25 3.67 0.43 32.50
N THR A 26 3.24 1.58 32.00
CA THR A 26 4.00 2.49 31.14
C THR A 26 5.07 3.19 31.97
N LYS A 27 6.34 2.87 31.72
CA LYS A 27 7.48 3.52 32.40
C LYS A 27 8.04 4.65 31.55
N PRO A 28 8.56 5.73 32.16
CA PRO A 28 9.52 6.59 31.46
C PRO A 28 10.66 5.68 30.97
N PHE A 29 10.92 5.71 29.67
CA PHE A 29 11.71 4.68 29.00
C PHE A 29 13.21 5.01 28.98
N ALA A 30 13.56 6.29 29.07
CA ALA A 30 14.96 6.72 29.18
C ALA A 30 15.07 8.09 29.89
N ASP A 31 16.07 8.21 30.77
CA ASP A 31 16.63 9.51 31.14
C ASP A 31 17.62 9.92 30.04
N ILE A 32 17.36 11.05 29.39
CA ILE A 32 18.16 11.56 28.28
C ILE A 32 18.93 12.82 28.66
N SER A 33 18.98 13.18 29.95
CA SER A 33 19.66 14.39 30.44
C SER A 33 21.13 14.45 30.04
N THR A 34 21.78 13.29 29.85
CA THR A 34 23.19 13.19 29.42
C THR A 34 23.44 13.49 27.94
N ILE A 35 22.38 13.46 27.11
CA ILE A 35 22.43 13.72 25.66
C ILE A 35 21.48 14.85 25.25
N SER A 36 20.84 15.50 26.24
CA SER A 36 19.98 16.65 26.05
C SER A 36 20.75 17.81 25.42
N TYR A 37 20.08 18.54 24.53
CA TYR A 37 20.58 19.81 23.99
C TYR A 37 20.65 20.92 25.07
N PHE A 38 19.93 20.73 26.18
CA PHE A 38 19.84 21.60 27.34
C PHE A 38 20.38 20.88 28.59
N PRO A 39 21.70 20.82 28.79
CA PRO A 39 22.33 20.00 29.84
C PRO A 39 22.01 20.43 31.29
N SER A 40 21.31 21.55 31.48
CA SER A 40 20.78 22.00 32.77
C SER A 40 19.39 21.45 33.08
N GLU A 41 18.74 20.79 32.13
CA GLU A 41 17.39 20.24 32.26
C GLU A 41 17.44 18.72 32.51
N SER A 42 16.53 18.25 33.37
CA SER A 42 16.30 16.82 33.56
C SER A 42 15.28 16.36 32.53
N GLU A 43 15.76 15.77 31.43
CA GLU A 43 14.90 15.31 30.34
C GLU A 43 14.60 13.82 30.44
N VAL A 44 13.32 13.47 30.35
CA VAL A 44 12.84 12.09 30.45
C VAL A 44 11.94 11.76 29.25
N LEU A 45 12.24 10.66 28.57
CA LEU A 45 11.49 10.21 27.40
C LEU A 45 10.39 9.22 27.79
N PHE A 46 9.15 9.51 27.41
CA PHE A 46 8.00 8.61 27.54
C PHE A 46 7.79 7.79 26.26
N MET A 47 7.10 6.65 26.39
CA MET A 47 6.75 5.84 25.23
C MET A 47 5.74 6.58 24.33
N LEU A 48 5.86 6.38 23.02
CA LEU A 48 4.92 7.00 22.10
C LEU A 48 3.54 6.36 22.24
N GLY A 49 2.54 7.18 22.57
CA GLY A 49 1.22 6.73 23.00
C GLY A 49 1.02 6.73 24.53
N SER A 50 1.99 7.22 25.32
CA SER A 50 1.75 7.60 26.72
C SER A 50 0.67 8.66 26.79
N ILE A 51 -0.35 8.39 27.59
CA ILE A 51 -1.47 9.29 27.79
C ILE A 51 -1.37 9.84 29.20
N PHE A 52 -1.53 11.15 29.31
CA PHE A 52 -1.53 11.85 30.58
C PHE A 52 -2.91 12.44 30.79
N CYS A 53 -3.56 12.04 31.87
CA CYS A 53 -4.80 12.67 32.31
C CYS A 53 -4.47 14.01 32.96
N LEU A 54 -5.24 15.05 32.61
CA LEU A 54 -5.16 16.34 33.28
C LEU A 54 -6.04 16.31 34.52
N ASP A 55 -5.41 16.41 35.69
CA ASP A 55 -6.09 16.30 36.97
C ASP A 55 -6.63 17.66 37.43
N ASN A 56 -5.81 18.71 37.33
CA ASN A 56 -6.19 20.06 37.72
C ASN A 56 -5.26 21.12 37.10
N ILE A 57 -5.77 22.36 37.00
CA ILE A 57 -5.02 23.55 36.60
C ILE A 57 -5.19 24.60 37.69
N ILE A 58 -4.09 25.02 38.31
CA ILE A 58 -4.08 25.97 39.42
C ILE A 58 -3.25 27.19 39.01
N CYS A 59 -3.74 28.39 39.29
CA CYS A 59 -2.95 29.61 39.13
C CYS A 59 -2.43 30.03 40.51
N GLY A 60 -1.11 30.03 40.68
CA GLY A 60 -0.45 30.46 41.91
C GLY A 60 -0.36 31.97 42.02
N ASP A 61 -0.05 32.45 43.24
CA ASP A 61 0.01 33.89 43.56
C ASP A 61 1.04 34.68 42.73
N ASP A 62 2.04 33.99 42.15
CA ASP A 62 3.10 34.57 41.32
C ASP A 62 2.78 34.57 39.81
N GLN A 63 1.52 34.46 39.40
CA GLN A 63 1.07 34.30 37.99
C GLN A 63 1.62 33.05 37.28
N MET A 64 2.14 32.08 38.03
CA MET A 64 2.54 30.77 37.52
C MET A 64 1.35 29.83 37.48
N TRP A 65 1.11 29.21 36.33
CA TRP A 65 0.10 28.16 36.19
C TRP A 65 0.72 26.81 36.46
N VAL A 66 0.20 26.07 37.42
CA VAL A 66 0.59 24.68 37.68
C VAL A 66 -0.47 23.77 37.07
N ILE A 67 -0.04 22.92 36.16
CA ILE A 67 -0.88 21.90 35.52
C ILE A 67 -0.47 20.56 36.11
N HIS A 68 -1.37 19.96 36.88
CA HIS A 68 -1.18 18.62 37.43
C HIS A 68 -1.71 17.59 36.46
N MET A 69 -0.88 16.61 36.15
CA MET A 69 -1.20 15.53 35.23
C MET A 69 -0.72 14.20 35.79
N THR A 70 -1.49 13.14 35.54
CA THR A 70 -1.13 11.77 35.93
C THR A 70 -0.92 10.92 34.69
N LEU A 71 0.18 10.17 34.65
CA LEU A 71 0.41 9.18 33.61
C LEU A 71 -0.63 8.05 33.74
N SER A 72 -1.45 7.86 32.70
CA SER A 72 -2.51 6.84 32.70
C SER A 72 -1.93 5.46 32.41
N SER A 73 -2.41 4.43 33.12
CA SER A 73 -1.99 3.05 32.88
C SER A 73 -2.69 2.45 31.65
N ASP A 74 -2.01 1.52 30.98
CA ASP A 74 -2.54 0.82 29.79
C ASP A 74 -3.78 -0.07 30.12
N GLU A 75 -4.18 -0.16 31.40
CA GLU A 75 -5.26 -1.02 31.90
C GLU A 75 -6.61 -0.29 32.05
N GLU A 76 -6.66 1.03 31.79
CA GLU A 76 -7.91 1.78 31.91
C GLU A 76 -8.84 1.52 30.70
N HIS A 77 -9.97 0.86 30.97
CA HIS A 77 -10.89 0.32 29.96
C HIS A 77 -11.43 1.38 28.98
N ALA A 78 -11.55 2.63 29.43
CA ALA A 78 -12.00 3.77 28.62
C ALA A 78 -10.97 4.21 27.55
N LEU A 79 -9.67 4.02 27.81
CA LEU A 79 -8.59 4.40 26.90
C LEU A 79 -8.38 3.38 25.77
N ARG A 80 -8.65 2.09 26.04
CA ARG A 80 -8.83 1.11 24.96
C ARG A 80 -9.98 1.51 24.06
N GLU A 81 -11.08 2.00 24.60
CA GLU A 81 -12.25 2.39 23.81
C GLU A 81 -11.94 3.58 22.90
N VAL A 82 -11.23 4.61 23.39
CA VAL A 82 -10.80 5.77 22.57
C VAL A 82 -9.77 5.40 21.50
N LEU A 83 -8.78 4.54 21.81
CA LEU A 83 -7.84 4.03 20.80
C LEU A 83 -8.52 3.07 19.81
N THR A 84 -9.54 2.34 20.25
CA THR A 84 -10.35 1.46 19.40
C THR A 84 -11.31 2.27 18.54
N ASP A 85 -11.84 3.38 19.04
CA ASP A 85 -12.68 4.32 18.30
C ASP A 85 -11.88 5.15 17.31
N MET A 86 -10.63 5.53 17.62
CA MET A 86 -9.69 6.07 16.63
C MET A 86 -9.33 5.04 15.55
N LYS A 87 -9.22 3.75 15.92
CA LYS A 87 -9.06 2.64 14.94
C LYS A 87 -10.32 2.41 14.10
N ASN A 88 -11.51 2.61 14.67
CA ASN A 88 -12.80 2.35 14.01
C ASN A 88 -13.28 3.53 13.15
N SER A 89 -13.02 4.78 13.56
CA SER A 89 -13.43 6.00 12.85
C SER A 89 -12.61 6.29 11.58
N ASN A 90 -11.39 5.75 11.48
CA ASN A 90 -10.56 5.87 10.29
C ASN A 90 -10.78 4.77 9.24
N GLY A 91 -11.73 3.85 9.47
CA GLY A 91 -11.99 2.73 8.56
C GLY A 91 -10.82 1.73 8.53
N ASN A 92 -11.16 0.45 8.37
CA ASN A 92 -10.16 -0.59 8.14
C ASN A 92 -9.25 -0.21 6.96
N GLY A 93 -7.97 0.08 7.20
CA GLY A 93 -7.03 0.25 6.10
C GLY A 93 -5.57 0.51 6.47
N GLU A 94 -5.31 1.42 7.41
CA GLU A 94 -3.93 1.84 7.73
C GLU A 94 -3.67 1.71 9.23
N THR A 95 -3.41 0.47 9.63
CA THR A 95 -2.94 0.04 10.96
C THR A 95 -2.08 1.07 11.68
N SER A 96 -2.43 1.34 12.94
CA SER A 96 -1.80 2.32 13.83
C SER A 96 -0.26 2.34 13.81
N LEU A 97 0.39 1.18 13.59
CA LEU A 97 1.85 1.07 13.48
C LEU A 97 2.42 1.69 12.19
N ARG A 98 1.70 1.60 11.07
CA ARG A 98 2.10 2.23 9.81
C ARG A 98 2.00 3.74 9.90
N SER A 99 0.89 4.25 10.44
CA SER A 99 0.68 5.69 10.67
C SER A 99 1.72 6.27 11.63
N LEU A 100 2.04 5.52 12.68
CA LEU A 100 3.12 5.86 13.60
C LEU A 100 4.49 5.88 12.91
N GLY A 101 4.84 4.82 12.18
CA GLY A 101 6.09 4.76 11.42
C GLY A 101 6.22 5.93 10.44
N LYS A 102 5.11 6.33 9.80
CA LYS A 102 5.08 7.46 8.86
C LYS A 102 5.29 8.79 9.57
N LEU A 103 4.65 8.99 10.73
CA LEU A 103 4.83 10.20 11.53
C LEU A 103 6.29 10.36 11.98
N LEU A 104 6.88 9.30 12.52
CA LEU A 104 8.28 9.26 12.96
C LEU A 104 9.23 9.54 11.79
N TRP A 105 8.93 8.99 10.62
CA TRP A 105 9.70 9.25 9.42
C TRP A 105 9.61 10.72 8.98
N ASN A 106 8.41 11.30 8.97
CA ASN A 106 8.22 12.72 8.64
C ASN A 106 8.93 13.66 9.64
N MET A 107 9.11 13.23 10.89
CA MET A 107 9.87 13.93 11.92
C MET A 107 11.40 13.75 11.78
N GLY A 108 11.88 12.97 10.79
CA GLY A 108 13.30 12.67 10.60
C GLY A 108 13.86 11.62 11.57
N MET A 109 13.01 10.97 12.37
CA MET A 109 13.41 9.94 13.33
C MET A 109 13.56 8.57 12.65
N LEU A 110 14.54 8.46 11.74
CA LEU A 110 14.67 7.33 10.81
C LEU A 110 14.88 5.97 11.50
N ASP A 111 15.64 5.92 12.60
CA ASP A 111 15.88 4.68 13.35
C ASP A 111 14.60 4.14 14.01
N LEU A 112 13.79 5.03 14.57
CA LEU A 112 12.51 4.64 15.18
C LEU A 112 11.51 4.24 14.11
N ALA A 113 11.42 5.00 13.01
CA ALA A 113 10.58 4.63 11.88
C ALA A 113 10.91 3.22 11.36
N ASP A 114 12.18 2.91 11.10
CA ASP A 114 12.64 1.57 10.67
C ASP A 114 12.25 0.49 11.69
N LYS A 115 12.43 0.73 12.98
CA LYS A 115 12.05 -0.21 14.06
C LYS A 115 10.54 -0.54 14.02
N TYR A 116 9.69 0.48 13.91
CA TYR A 116 8.23 0.28 13.92
C TYR A 116 7.73 -0.36 12.63
N TYR A 117 8.28 0.01 11.46
CA TYR A 117 7.93 -0.63 10.20
C TYR A 117 8.35 -2.11 10.16
N ARG A 118 9.54 -2.46 10.67
CA ARG A 118 9.97 -3.88 10.79
C ARG A 118 9.07 -4.68 11.71
N ARG A 119 8.69 -4.11 12.86
CA ARG A 119 7.72 -4.74 13.77
C ARG A 119 6.41 -5.00 13.04
N PHE A 120 5.91 -4.00 12.32
CA PHE A 120 4.64 -4.12 11.62
C PHE A 120 4.67 -5.19 10.51
N VAL A 121 5.75 -5.26 9.73
CA VAL A 121 5.99 -6.33 8.73
C VAL A 121 5.94 -7.75 9.34
N ASN A 122 6.41 -7.90 10.57
CA ASN A 122 6.41 -9.18 11.28
C ASN A 122 5.04 -9.56 11.87
N GLU A 123 4.17 -8.57 12.10
CA GLU A 123 2.82 -8.78 12.65
C GLU A 123 1.77 -9.06 11.56
N ILE A 124 1.97 -8.56 10.33
CA ILE A 124 1.05 -8.82 9.21
C ILE A 124 1.30 -10.17 8.52
N SER A 125 0.24 -10.70 7.90
CA SER A 125 0.31 -11.96 7.16
C SER A 125 1.27 -11.88 5.96
N LEU A 126 1.80 -13.02 5.52
CA LEU A 126 2.73 -13.09 4.38
C LEU A 126 2.09 -12.65 3.05
N ASN A 127 0.77 -12.80 2.92
CA ASN A 127 0.01 -12.44 1.73
C ASN A 127 -0.78 -11.14 1.91
N ASP A 128 -0.48 -10.37 2.96
CA ASP A 128 -1.17 -9.11 3.22
C ASP A 128 -0.84 -8.10 2.10
N PRO A 129 -1.86 -7.44 1.49
CA PRO A 129 -1.63 -6.46 0.42
C PRO A 129 -0.70 -5.31 0.83
N LEU A 130 -0.64 -4.96 2.12
CA LEU A 130 0.20 -3.88 2.64
C LEU A 130 1.69 -4.25 2.69
N ARG A 131 2.04 -5.54 2.60
CA ARG A 131 3.41 -6.02 2.79
C ARG A 131 4.38 -5.42 1.78
N MET A 132 3.95 -5.28 0.52
CA MET A 132 4.72 -4.63 -0.53
C MET A 132 5.02 -3.17 -0.17
N THR A 133 3.99 -2.40 0.19
CA THR A 133 4.13 -0.99 0.60
C THR A 133 5.10 -0.85 1.78
N LEU A 134 5.04 -1.73 2.77
CA LEU A 134 5.95 -1.65 3.92
C LEU A 134 7.41 -1.92 3.55
N PHE A 135 7.67 -2.84 2.62
CA PHE A 135 9.01 -3.06 2.11
C PHE A 135 9.53 -1.83 1.35
N GLU A 136 8.69 -1.15 0.58
CA GLU A 136 9.07 0.12 -0.08
C GLU A 136 9.40 1.20 0.96
N GLU A 137 8.58 1.37 2.00
CA GLU A 137 8.84 2.36 3.06
C GLU A 137 10.15 2.06 3.82
N LEU A 138 10.43 0.78 4.11
CA LEU A 138 11.70 0.36 4.71
C LEU A 138 12.90 0.59 3.78
N GLY A 139 12.73 0.38 2.47
CA GLY A 139 13.75 0.67 1.47
C GLY A 139 14.07 2.16 1.36
N ASN A 140 13.03 3.00 1.41
CA ASN A 140 13.15 4.46 1.41
C ASN A 140 13.86 4.98 2.66
N ILE A 141 13.48 4.47 3.84
CA ILE A 141 14.12 4.84 5.10
C ILE A 141 15.59 4.42 5.12
N ALA A 142 15.92 3.21 4.67
CA ALA A 142 17.30 2.75 4.56
C ALA A 142 18.14 3.64 3.63
N SER A 143 17.58 4.06 2.49
CA SER A 143 18.23 5.00 1.56
C SER A 143 18.50 6.35 2.23
N GLN A 144 17.53 6.90 2.97
CA GLN A 144 17.72 8.16 3.71
C GLN A 144 18.76 8.07 4.82
N LYS A 145 18.95 6.89 5.41
CA LYS A 145 20.02 6.62 6.38
C LYS A 145 21.40 6.44 5.74
N GLY A 146 21.49 6.40 4.40
CA GLY A 146 22.71 6.08 3.66
C GLY A 146 23.06 4.59 3.60
N ASP A 147 22.16 3.70 4.05
CA ASP A 147 22.33 2.25 4.00
C ASP A 147 21.73 1.70 2.70
N TYR A 148 22.45 1.92 1.60
CA TYR A 148 21.99 1.54 0.26
C TYR A 148 21.87 0.02 0.07
N ASP A 149 22.69 -0.77 0.75
CA ASP A 149 22.62 -2.23 0.68
C ASP A 149 21.29 -2.74 1.23
N LYS A 150 20.88 -2.26 2.42
CA LYS A 150 19.57 -2.59 2.97
C LYS A 150 18.42 -2.00 2.16
N SER A 151 18.60 -0.82 1.58
CA SER A 151 17.60 -0.22 0.68
C SER A 151 17.31 -1.16 -0.50
N ILE A 152 18.36 -1.63 -1.18
CA ILE A 152 18.25 -2.57 -2.30
C ILE A 152 17.62 -3.88 -1.85
N GLU A 153 17.99 -4.41 -0.68
CA GLU A 153 17.39 -5.64 -0.13
C GLU A 153 15.87 -5.49 0.04
N TRP A 154 15.42 -4.37 0.59
CA TRP A 154 14.00 -4.11 0.80
C TRP A 154 13.23 -3.93 -0.51
N HIS A 155 13.77 -3.18 -1.48
CA HIS A 155 13.14 -3.06 -2.78
C HIS A 155 13.08 -4.39 -3.54
N LYS A 156 14.09 -5.27 -3.40
CA LYS A 156 14.02 -6.64 -3.92
C LYS A 156 12.88 -7.43 -3.30
N LYS A 157 12.68 -7.35 -1.99
CA LYS A 157 11.54 -8.01 -1.32
C LYS A 157 10.18 -7.48 -1.80
N ALA A 158 10.07 -6.18 -2.06
CA ALA A 158 8.86 -5.60 -2.65
C ALA A 158 8.59 -6.18 -4.05
N LEU A 159 9.62 -6.23 -4.90
CA LEU A 159 9.53 -6.83 -6.24
C LEU A 159 9.21 -8.33 -6.20
N ASP A 160 9.68 -9.07 -5.20
CA ASP A 160 9.35 -10.49 -5.02
C ASP A 160 7.86 -10.69 -4.72
N VAL A 161 7.28 -9.83 -3.86
CA VAL A 161 5.83 -9.85 -3.59
C VAL A 161 5.05 -9.53 -4.85
N GLN A 162 5.46 -8.50 -5.61
CA GLN A 162 4.81 -8.15 -6.87
C GLN A 162 4.85 -9.33 -7.86
N ARG A 163 6.01 -9.93 -8.07
CA ARG A 163 6.16 -11.09 -8.96
C ARG A 163 5.30 -12.28 -8.52
N LYS A 164 5.22 -12.53 -7.22
CA LYS A 164 4.37 -13.59 -6.68
C LYS A 164 2.90 -13.32 -6.97
N ASN A 165 2.42 -12.09 -6.75
CA ASN A 165 1.04 -11.71 -7.05
C ASN A 165 0.73 -11.87 -8.55
N GLU A 166 1.65 -11.47 -9.45
CA GLU A 166 1.49 -11.68 -10.89
C GLU A 166 1.40 -13.18 -11.25
N ILE A 167 2.21 -14.03 -10.61
CA ILE A 167 2.16 -15.49 -10.82
C ILE A 167 0.84 -16.07 -10.28
N ASP A 168 0.41 -15.66 -9.10
CA ASP A 168 -0.83 -16.13 -8.47
C ASP A 168 -2.06 -15.75 -9.33
N GLU A 169 -2.07 -14.56 -9.92
CA GLU A 169 -3.08 -14.14 -10.90
C GLU A 169 -3.04 -14.99 -12.18
N ILE A 170 -1.85 -15.26 -12.74
CA ILE A 170 -1.70 -16.13 -13.92
C ILE A 170 -2.22 -17.54 -13.62
N ILE A 171 -1.92 -18.09 -12.44
CA ILE A 171 -2.40 -19.40 -12.01
C ILE A 171 -3.93 -19.39 -11.86
N ALA A 172 -4.50 -18.38 -11.20
CA ALA A 172 -5.93 -18.23 -11.06
C ALA A 172 -6.63 -18.19 -12.43
N TYR A 173 -6.08 -17.42 -13.37
CA TYR A 173 -6.62 -17.32 -14.73
C TYR A 173 -6.53 -18.65 -15.49
N LYS A 174 -5.42 -19.39 -15.34
CA LYS A 174 -5.26 -20.73 -15.92
C LYS A 174 -6.27 -21.74 -15.35
N SER A 175 -6.53 -21.69 -14.05
CA SER A 175 -7.52 -22.55 -13.39
C SER A 175 -8.94 -22.25 -13.87
N ILE A 176 -9.30 -20.96 -13.99
CA ILE A 176 -10.60 -20.55 -14.55
C ILE A 176 -10.78 -21.13 -15.97
N ILE A 177 -9.76 -21.05 -16.83
CA ILE A 177 -9.84 -21.62 -18.18
C ILE A 177 -10.07 -23.13 -18.14
N ALA A 178 -9.36 -23.84 -17.27
CA ALA A 178 -9.50 -25.30 -17.12
C ALA A 178 -10.90 -25.70 -16.62
N GLU A 179 -11.54 -24.89 -15.78
CA GLU A 179 -12.90 -25.12 -15.28
C GLU A 179 -13.98 -24.72 -16.29
N THR A 180 -13.76 -23.65 -17.06
CA THR A 180 -14.77 -23.08 -17.97
C THR A 180 -14.80 -23.77 -19.33
N LEU A 181 -13.65 -24.26 -19.80
CA LEU A 181 -13.52 -25.03 -21.06
C LEU A 181 -12.82 -26.36 -20.78
N PRO A 182 -13.58 -27.47 -20.65
CA PRO A 182 -13.00 -28.81 -20.62
C PRO A 182 -12.06 -29.04 -21.82
N PRO A 183 -11.03 -29.90 -21.71
CA PRO A 183 -10.04 -30.11 -22.77
C PRO A 183 -10.65 -30.38 -24.16
N GLU A 184 -11.79 -31.07 -24.20
CA GLU A 184 -12.54 -31.38 -25.43
C GLU A 184 -13.19 -30.17 -26.11
N HIS A 185 -13.44 -29.07 -25.39
CA HIS A 185 -14.00 -27.82 -25.92
C HIS A 185 -12.93 -26.75 -26.18
N ARG A 186 -11.69 -27.02 -25.79
CA ARG A 186 -10.56 -26.10 -25.91
C ARG A 186 -10.12 -26.04 -27.38
N ASN A 187 -10.01 -24.84 -27.94
CA ASN A 187 -9.57 -24.64 -29.31
C ASN A 187 -8.06 -24.95 -29.46
N SER A 188 -7.72 -26.23 -29.49
CA SER A 188 -6.33 -26.73 -29.51
C SER A 188 -5.50 -26.19 -30.69
N ALA A 189 -6.15 -25.89 -31.81
CA ALA A 189 -5.52 -25.25 -32.95
C ALA A 189 -5.09 -23.81 -32.63
N LEU A 190 -5.97 -23.03 -31.99
CA LEU A 190 -5.66 -21.67 -31.52
C LEU A 190 -4.52 -21.69 -30.50
N GLU A 191 -4.53 -22.62 -29.55
CA GLU A 191 -3.47 -22.70 -28.55
C GLU A 191 -2.11 -23.00 -29.16
N LYS A 192 -2.09 -23.94 -30.12
CA LYS A 192 -0.88 -24.29 -30.86
C LYS A 192 -0.37 -23.08 -31.65
N GLN A 193 -1.25 -22.39 -32.37
CA GLN A 193 -0.90 -21.19 -33.12
C GLN A 193 -0.32 -20.09 -32.22
N ILE A 194 -0.95 -19.81 -31.08
CA ILE A 194 -0.43 -18.81 -30.14
C ILE A 194 0.90 -19.25 -29.52
N ALA A 195 1.06 -20.56 -29.22
CA ALA A 195 2.31 -21.10 -28.69
C ALA A 195 3.49 -20.93 -29.67
N GLU A 196 3.25 -21.09 -30.97
CA GLU A 196 4.25 -20.90 -32.03
C GLU A 196 4.64 -19.41 -32.23
N CYS A 197 3.80 -18.48 -31.74
CA CYS A 197 3.97 -17.04 -31.89
C CYS A 197 4.41 -16.30 -30.62
N GLN A 198 4.84 -17.01 -29.56
CA GLN A 198 5.15 -16.39 -28.26
C GLN A 198 6.27 -15.34 -28.30
N ASP A 199 7.19 -15.42 -29.25
CA ASP A 199 8.31 -14.49 -29.39
C ASP A 199 8.04 -13.34 -30.39
N GLN A 200 6.86 -13.31 -31.01
CA GLN A 200 6.53 -12.30 -32.01
C GLN A 200 6.12 -10.98 -31.37
N LEU A 201 6.47 -9.87 -32.05
CA LEU A 201 6.02 -8.53 -31.66
C LEU A 201 4.58 -8.25 -32.10
N GLU A 202 4.08 -8.97 -33.10
CA GLU A 202 2.73 -8.80 -33.64
C GLU A 202 2.10 -10.16 -33.88
N LEU A 203 0.83 -10.31 -33.54
CA LEU A 203 0.06 -11.54 -33.72
C LEU A 203 -1.27 -11.18 -34.38
N ASP A 204 -1.52 -11.78 -35.54
CA ASP A 204 -2.76 -11.62 -36.28
C ASP A 204 -3.63 -12.88 -36.15
N LEU A 205 -4.77 -12.71 -35.49
CA LEU A 205 -5.85 -13.68 -35.33
C LEU A 205 -7.16 -13.15 -35.94
N GLY A 206 -7.08 -12.20 -36.86
CA GLY A 206 -8.23 -11.74 -37.62
C GLY A 206 -8.83 -12.89 -38.44
N TRP A 207 -10.15 -12.86 -38.66
CA TRP A 207 -10.86 -13.86 -39.47
C TRP A 207 -10.63 -15.32 -39.04
N SER A 208 -10.35 -15.56 -37.76
CA SER A 208 -10.01 -16.89 -37.21
C SER A 208 -11.21 -17.63 -36.62
N HIS A 209 -12.43 -17.17 -36.91
CA HIS A 209 -13.69 -17.73 -36.39
C HIS A 209 -13.77 -17.82 -34.86
N LEU A 210 -13.11 -16.89 -34.16
CA LEU A 210 -13.09 -16.86 -32.70
C LEU A 210 -14.40 -16.30 -32.15
N ALA A 211 -14.89 -16.85 -31.06
CA ALA A 211 -16.07 -16.36 -30.34
C ALA A 211 -15.73 -16.01 -28.88
N ASP A 212 -16.72 -15.53 -28.13
CA ASP A 212 -16.56 -15.13 -26.71
C ASP A 212 -15.90 -16.21 -25.83
N GLN A 213 -16.11 -17.49 -26.15
CA GLN A 213 -15.52 -18.61 -25.42
C GLN A 213 -13.99 -18.69 -25.60
N ASP A 214 -13.48 -18.33 -26.78
CA ASP A 214 -12.05 -18.36 -27.12
C ASP A 214 -11.28 -17.19 -26.47
N MET A 215 -11.97 -16.13 -26.06
CA MET A 215 -11.33 -14.94 -25.49
C MET A 215 -10.65 -15.20 -24.15
N SER A 216 -11.05 -16.27 -23.46
CA SER A 216 -10.35 -16.75 -22.27
C SER A 216 -8.94 -17.26 -22.60
N ILE A 217 -8.79 -18.02 -23.70
CA ILE A 217 -7.51 -18.51 -24.22
C ILE A 217 -6.64 -17.33 -24.67
N VAL A 218 -7.22 -16.42 -25.46
CA VAL A 218 -6.51 -15.22 -25.95
C VAL A 218 -6.05 -14.33 -24.78
N ALA A 219 -6.92 -14.09 -23.79
CA ALA A 219 -6.56 -13.32 -22.61
C ALA A 219 -5.37 -13.94 -21.87
N TYR A 220 -5.40 -15.25 -21.62
CA TYR A 220 -4.31 -15.91 -20.91
C TYR A 220 -3.01 -15.91 -21.70
N TYR A 221 -3.02 -16.43 -22.92
CA TYR A 221 -1.79 -16.64 -23.67
C TYR A 221 -1.22 -15.34 -24.24
N CYS A 222 -2.06 -14.44 -24.75
CA CYS A 222 -1.61 -13.22 -25.42
C CYS A 222 -1.51 -12.00 -24.49
N LEU A 223 -2.32 -11.92 -23.43
CA LEU A 223 -2.34 -10.73 -22.56
C LEU A 223 -1.66 -10.97 -21.21
N TYR A 224 -1.91 -12.09 -20.53
CA TYR A 224 -1.29 -12.36 -19.23
C TYR A 224 0.14 -12.91 -19.36
N ASN A 225 0.33 -13.93 -20.20
CA ASN A 225 1.57 -14.70 -20.25
C ASN A 225 2.58 -14.20 -21.30
N ASN A 226 2.14 -13.44 -22.31
CA ASN A 226 3.03 -12.90 -23.33
C ASN A 226 3.65 -11.56 -22.87
N LYS A 227 4.99 -11.46 -22.93
CA LYS A 227 5.77 -10.29 -22.52
C LYS A 227 6.53 -9.62 -23.69
N THR A 228 6.27 -10.01 -24.93
CA THR A 228 6.95 -9.53 -26.14
C THR A 228 5.97 -8.85 -27.10
N LEU A 229 4.73 -9.32 -27.13
CA LEU A 229 3.68 -8.87 -28.04
C LEU A 229 3.37 -7.39 -27.84
N THR A 230 3.34 -6.66 -28.95
CA THR A 230 3.05 -5.22 -29.04
C THR A 230 1.76 -4.93 -29.80
N VAL A 231 1.36 -5.80 -30.74
CA VAL A 231 0.10 -5.68 -31.50
C VAL A 231 -0.63 -7.01 -31.50
N LEU A 232 -1.93 -6.99 -31.16
CA LEU A 232 -2.82 -8.14 -31.27
C LEU A 232 -4.03 -7.77 -32.14
N ASN A 233 -4.13 -8.40 -33.31
CA ASN A 233 -5.26 -8.23 -34.21
C ASN A 233 -6.29 -9.35 -34.02
N LEU A 234 -7.54 -9.00 -33.70
CA LEU A 234 -8.67 -9.92 -33.54
C LEU A 234 -9.87 -9.46 -34.40
N GLU A 235 -9.65 -8.60 -35.39
CA GLU A 235 -10.72 -8.07 -36.23
C GLU A 235 -11.47 -9.15 -37.01
N ASN A 236 -12.76 -8.89 -37.28
CA ASN A 236 -13.62 -9.76 -38.08
C ASN A 236 -13.70 -11.21 -37.57
N ASN A 237 -13.92 -11.37 -36.26
CA ASN A 237 -14.25 -12.64 -35.63
C ASN A 237 -15.75 -12.67 -35.29
N GLN A 238 -16.15 -13.35 -34.21
CA GLN A 238 -17.50 -13.42 -33.67
C GLN A 238 -17.50 -13.05 -32.18
N ILE A 239 -16.74 -12.01 -31.84
CA ILE A 239 -16.50 -11.56 -30.46
C ILE A 239 -17.61 -10.59 -30.04
N GLY A 240 -18.46 -11.03 -29.12
CA GLY A 240 -19.52 -10.22 -28.54
C GLY A 240 -19.05 -9.38 -27.35
N ASP A 241 -20.02 -8.71 -26.72
CA ASP A 241 -19.78 -7.82 -25.58
C ASP A 241 -19.08 -8.51 -24.40
N LYS A 242 -19.34 -9.80 -24.17
CA LYS A 242 -18.74 -10.56 -23.06
C LYS A 242 -17.25 -10.80 -23.32
N GLY A 243 -16.89 -11.28 -24.51
CA GLY A 243 -15.51 -11.50 -24.89
C GLY A 243 -14.70 -10.21 -24.91
N ALA A 244 -15.26 -9.14 -25.48
CA ALA A 244 -14.60 -7.84 -25.55
C ALA A 244 -14.31 -7.25 -24.15
N ARG A 245 -15.26 -7.36 -23.19
CA ARG A 245 -15.02 -6.96 -21.79
C ARG A 245 -13.95 -7.81 -21.12
N SER A 246 -13.96 -9.12 -21.34
CA SER A 246 -12.95 -10.04 -20.80
C SER A 246 -11.54 -9.66 -21.25
N LEU A 247 -11.34 -9.33 -22.53
CA LEU A 247 -10.06 -8.86 -23.05
C LEU A 247 -9.66 -7.50 -22.47
N ALA A 248 -10.62 -6.59 -22.28
CA ALA A 248 -10.37 -5.26 -21.73
C ALA A 248 -9.99 -5.28 -20.24
N ASP A 249 -10.38 -6.31 -19.50
CA ASP A 249 -9.89 -6.53 -18.14
C ASP A 249 -8.49 -7.15 -18.14
N ALA A 250 -8.24 -8.12 -19.02
CA ALA A 250 -6.94 -8.78 -19.15
C ALA A 250 -5.84 -7.81 -19.60
N ILE A 251 -6.12 -6.90 -20.55
CA ILE A 251 -5.12 -5.97 -21.12
C ILE A 251 -4.48 -5.06 -20.04
N LYS A 252 -5.16 -4.76 -18.93
CA LYS A 252 -4.65 -3.95 -17.81
C LYS A 252 -3.33 -4.49 -17.21
N HIS A 253 -3.16 -5.81 -17.30
CA HIS A 253 -2.03 -6.56 -16.74
C HIS A 253 -0.88 -6.69 -17.76
N ASN A 254 -1.18 -6.55 -19.05
CA ASN A 254 -0.16 -6.54 -20.08
C ASN A 254 0.48 -5.14 -20.17
N LYS A 255 1.81 -5.06 -20.05
CA LYS A 255 2.56 -3.79 -20.15
C LYS A 255 3.31 -3.62 -21.48
N THR A 256 3.34 -4.64 -22.33
CA THR A 256 4.09 -4.63 -23.60
C THR A 256 3.19 -4.31 -24.80
N LEU A 257 1.93 -4.73 -24.74
CA LEU A 257 0.93 -4.50 -25.77
C LEU A 257 0.65 -3.01 -25.89
N LYS A 258 0.71 -2.51 -27.13
CA LYS A 258 0.45 -1.13 -27.52
C LYS A 258 -0.87 -1.01 -28.27
N GLU A 259 -1.31 -2.06 -28.93
CA GLU A 259 -2.50 -2.06 -29.77
C GLU A 259 -3.25 -3.39 -29.70
N LEU A 260 -4.55 -3.33 -29.40
CA LEU A 260 -5.51 -4.43 -29.45
C LEU A 260 -6.64 -4.06 -30.42
N ARG A 261 -6.74 -4.75 -31.56
CA ARG A 261 -7.79 -4.48 -32.57
C ARG A 261 -8.95 -5.46 -32.41
N LEU A 262 -10.15 -4.93 -32.16
CA LEU A 262 -11.42 -5.63 -31.91
C LEU A 262 -12.54 -5.15 -32.82
N LEU A 263 -12.23 -4.79 -34.07
CA LEU A 263 -13.26 -4.37 -35.02
C LEU A 263 -14.15 -5.56 -35.38
N ASP A 264 -15.25 -5.69 -34.65
CA ASP A 264 -16.25 -6.74 -34.81
C ASP A 264 -17.64 -6.09 -34.82
N TYR A 265 -18.55 -6.65 -35.63
CA TYR A 265 -19.93 -6.18 -35.76
C TYR A 265 -20.83 -6.66 -34.62
N THR A 266 -20.38 -7.67 -33.87
CA THR A 266 -21.14 -8.28 -32.77
C THR A 266 -20.95 -7.57 -31.42
N ILE A 267 -19.99 -6.63 -31.32
CA ILE A 267 -19.82 -5.75 -30.15
C ILE A 267 -20.76 -4.55 -30.26
N SER A 268 -21.59 -4.36 -29.25
CA SER A 268 -22.54 -3.26 -29.15
C SER A 268 -21.82 -1.90 -29.10
N LEU A 269 -22.39 -0.88 -29.76
CA LEU A 269 -21.82 0.48 -29.81
C LEU A 269 -21.53 1.06 -28.41
N ASN A 270 -22.38 0.77 -27.43
CA ASN A 270 -22.19 1.21 -26.04
C ASN A 270 -20.93 0.59 -25.43
N VAL A 271 -20.67 -0.69 -25.69
CA VAL A 271 -19.48 -1.38 -25.20
C VAL A 271 -18.23 -0.83 -25.89
N LYS A 272 -18.24 -0.66 -27.22
CA LYS A 272 -17.13 -0.02 -27.96
C LYS A 272 -16.70 1.32 -27.36
N LYS A 273 -17.69 2.18 -27.04
CA LYS A 273 -17.43 3.47 -26.38
C LYS A 273 -16.80 3.30 -25.00
N GLN A 274 -17.31 2.37 -24.19
CA GLN A 274 -16.74 2.08 -22.86
C GLN A 274 -15.30 1.56 -22.95
N LEU A 275 -15.03 0.65 -23.89
CA LEU A 275 -13.70 0.06 -24.06
C LEU A 275 -12.64 1.10 -24.42
N LYS A 276 -12.95 2.04 -25.33
CA LYS A 276 -12.03 3.14 -25.68
C LYS A 276 -11.73 4.08 -24.51
N ILE A 277 -12.69 4.27 -23.61
CA ILE A 277 -12.49 5.07 -22.39
C ILE A 277 -11.67 4.29 -21.37
N GLN A 278 -11.90 2.98 -21.26
CA GLN A 278 -11.25 2.10 -20.29
C GLN A 278 -9.75 1.95 -20.57
N ASP A 279 -9.35 1.77 -21.83
CA ASP A 279 -7.95 1.62 -22.19
C ASP A 279 -7.69 2.12 -23.63
N GLY A 280 -6.81 3.11 -23.77
CA GLY A 280 -6.49 3.74 -25.05
C GLY A 280 -5.78 2.82 -26.05
N ARG A 281 -5.37 1.62 -25.63
CA ARG A 281 -4.79 0.61 -26.51
C ARG A 281 -5.84 -0.22 -27.26
N ILE A 282 -7.13 -0.09 -26.91
CA ILE A 282 -8.21 -0.86 -27.54
C ILE A 282 -8.82 -0.10 -28.72
N TRP A 283 -8.78 -0.72 -29.90
CA TRP A 283 -9.31 -0.20 -31.15
C TRP A 283 -10.53 -1.02 -31.56
N CYS A 284 -11.73 -0.40 -31.55
CA CYS A 284 -13.00 -1.07 -31.84
C CYS A 284 -14.03 -0.15 -32.54
#